data_AF-A0A812LB69-F1
#
_entry.id   AF-A0A812LB69-F1
#
_cell.length_a   1.000
_cell.length_b   1.000
_cell.length_c   1.000
_cell.angle_alpha   90.00
_cell.angle_beta   90.00
_cell.angle_gamma   90.00
#
_symmetry.space_group_name_H-M   'P 1'
#
loop_
_entity.id
_entity.type
_entity.pdbx_description
1 polymer ?
#
loop_
_entity_poly.entity_id
_entity_poly.type
_entity_poly.pdbx_seq_one_letter_code
_entity_poly.pdbx_strand_id
1 'polypeptide(L)'
;MGESAGKIALMGCGLVCLGLLIFVIVMLASIKVVNDRQQILYIFPTTKEVKNGPFTEIVWPHITHEMREAVQISTSEFAVLKHERTQELRHVPGPEFVFMGAYESLEAVRSKTVLQKQEYIRLVDKMTGEERVVQGATTLVPRPLEEAPAGVETAIVIGAQNAVLVYNKTSGIKSLMREAGAFVPAPYEEILSEQQAVLLEPLEYAVVKDLLTGEARNEVGPQLLQAGAYESILETKRKLVLEKDEYIQFLDKKTGMERVLRGPDQVVPEPNEEAADGVQKAVFLTDQQAVVVLNRTSGQRRLETTNGVFFPEAYEKVLEVRTKYVVLNNQAAVTRDVLGALTMISGASGSTAFFLQPYEELVEMQWSVYDSPDLQDPVPKAAVSMIDLRAQKMFFNVEVRTSDNVKMRLEGTIFWQVKDVLTMIAMTADPAGDVSQRARSGLVSAVSQNTFSVFMSQFNNITAQAYAQQAADGFYSSRGVELQSMEMTRYDMVDQETADILQLIIQESTNRINRLQQQESENDVLAAKLVADIQLEQQRTDFIRTQANNQRLAALLEGQAQGTELVESAAAFIDGLNETVPDVADRTELYRMHQLLDARNTDTHNLASGQAQLFLTPSNLNLQLRMANDEL
;
A
#
# COMPACT_ATOMS: atom_id res chain seq x y z
N MET A 1 -127.60 -110.64 54.95
CA MET A 1 -127.00 -109.91 56.08
C MET A 1 -125.50 -109.77 55.79
N GLY A 2 -124.98 -108.75 55.11
CA GLY A 2 -125.56 -107.47 54.73
C GLY A 2 -124.94 -106.28 55.45
N GLU A 3 -123.61 -106.22 55.67
CA GLU A 3 -122.93 -105.01 56.20
C GLU A 3 -121.37 -105.12 56.20
N SER A 4 -120.70 -105.34 55.06
CA SER A 4 -119.22 -105.24 55.03
C SER A 4 -118.60 -105.03 53.64
N ALA A 5 -119.34 -104.42 52.70
CA ALA A 5 -118.83 -104.15 51.34
C ALA A 5 -118.76 -102.64 51.00
N GLY A 6 -119.20 -101.76 51.90
CA GLY A 6 -119.26 -100.31 51.67
C GLY A 6 -118.04 -99.49 52.12
N LYS A 7 -117.04 -100.10 52.79
CA LYS A 7 -115.92 -99.36 53.40
C LYS A 7 -114.59 -99.42 52.64
N ILE A 8 -114.45 -100.25 51.62
CA ILE A 8 -113.20 -100.38 50.82
C ILE A 8 -113.23 -99.51 49.56
N ALA A 9 -114.41 -99.16 49.03
CA ALA A 9 -114.54 -98.27 47.87
C ALA A 9 -114.33 -96.77 48.19
N LEU A 10 -114.50 -96.35 49.46
CA LEU A 10 -114.33 -94.94 49.87
C LEU A 10 -112.87 -94.58 50.17
N MET A 11 -112.00 -95.56 50.44
CA MET A 11 -110.59 -95.32 50.81
C MET A 11 -109.65 -95.29 49.59
N GLY A 12 -109.99 -96.01 48.51
CA GLY A 12 -109.26 -95.95 47.23
C GLY A 12 -109.43 -94.62 46.47
N CYS A 13 -110.59 -93.97 46.61
CA CYS A 13 -110.85 -92.66 46.01
C CYS A 13 -110.08 -91.54 46.73
N GLY A 14 -109.88 -91.64 48.05
CA GLY A 14 -109.10 -90.68 48.84
C GLY A 14 -107.61 -90.66 48.50
N LEU A 15 -106.98 -91.83 48.27
CA LEU A 15 -105.56 -91.93 47.88
C LEU A 15 -105.32 -91.50 46.43
N VAL A 16 -106.23 -91.81 45.52
CA VAL A 16 -106.15 -91.31 44.13
C VAL A 16 -106.38 -89.81 44.09
N CYS A 17 -107.37 -89.26 44.81
CA CYS A 17 -107.59 -87.82 44.89
C CYS A 17 -106.45 -87.07 45.61
N LEU A 18 -105.84 -87.64 46.66
CA LEU A 18 -104.68 -87.03 47.33
C LEU A 18 -103.43 -87.09 46.44
N GLY A 19 -103.20 -88.21 45.73
CA GLY A 19 -102.12 -88.32 44.75
C GLY A 19 -102.30 -87.36 43.57
N LEU A 20 -103.53 -87.20 43.07
CA LEU A 20 -103.87 -86.23 42.03
C LEU A 20 -103.76 -84.79 42.54
N LEU A 21 -104.14 -84.52 43.79
CA LEU A 21 -103.99 -83.21 44.43
C LEU A 21 -102.51 -82.86 44.65
N ILE A 22 -101.70 -83.79 45.16
CA ILE A 22 -100.25 -83.61 45.31
C ILE A 22 -99.60 -83.46 43.94
N PHE A 23 -99.99 -84.27 42.95
CA PHE A 23 -99.51 -84.13 41.58
C PHE A 23 -99.88 -82.77 40.97
N VAL A 24 -101.11 -82.29 41.17
CA VAL A 24 -101.57 -80.97 40.72
C VAL A 24 -100.85 -79.84 41.47
N ILE A 25 -100.62 -79.96 42.78
CA ILE A 25 -99.85 -78.98 43.56
C ILE A 25 -98.39 -78.93 43.09
N VAL A 26 -97.76 -80.08 42.87
CA VAL A 26 -96.39 -80.18 42.35
C VAL A 26 -96.31 -79.66 40.92
N MET A 27 -97.30 -79.96 40.07
CA MET A 27 -97.35 -79.50 38.67
C MET A 27 -97.59 -77.99 38.58
N LEU A 28 -98.49 -77.42 39.40
CA LEU A 28 -98.72 -75.98 39.49
C LEU A 28 -97.53 -75.23 40.07
N ALA A 29 -96.83 -75.79 41.08
CA ALA A 29 -95.60 -75.20 41.63
C ALA A 29 -94.39 -75.29 40.66
N SER A 30 -94.47 -76.20 39.69
CA SER A 30 -93.47 -76.43 38.64
C SER A 30 -93.64 -75.56 37.41
N ILE A 31 -94.76 -74.83 37.28
CA ILE A 31 -94.94 -73.83 36.22
C ILE A 31 -94.06 -72.63 36.54
N LYS A 32 -93.07 -72.36 35.68
CA LYS A 32 -92.26 -71.15 35.73
C LYS A 32 -92.65 -70.24 34.58
N VAL A 33 -92.97 -68.99 34.93
CA VAL A 33 -93.21 -67.92 33.95
C VAL A 33 -91.90 -67.16 33.81
N VAL A 34 -91.33 -67.19 32.60
CA VAL A 34 -90.07 -66.52 32.29
C VAL A 34 -90.38 -65.29 31.48
N ASN A 35 -90.00 -64.13 32.01
CA ASN A 35 -90.19 -62.85 31.34
C ASN A 35 -89.23 -62.68 30.15
N ASP A 36 -89.48 -61.68 29.33
CA ASP A 36 -88.64 -61.25 28.19
C ASP A 36 -87.18 -60.93 28.56
N ARG A 37 -86.90 -60.62 29.83
CA ARG A 37 -85.55 -60.34 30.36
C ARG A 37 -84.99 -61.45 31.23
N GLN A 38 -85.64 -62.59 31.30
CA GLN A 38 -85.22 -63.72 32.12
C GLN A 38 -84.91 -64.92 31.23
N GLN A 39 -84.04 -65.80 31.72
CA GLN A 39 -83.76 -67.08 31.13
C GLN A 39 -83.71 -68.16 32.21
N ILE A 40 -84.06 -69.39 31.83
CA ILE A 40 -83.87 -70.55 32.69
C ILE A 40 -82.63 -71.30 32.20
N LEU A 41 -81.70 -71.55 33.12
CA LEU A 41 -80.65 -72.55 32.96
C LEU A 41 -81.12 -73.87 33.54
N TYR A 42 -81.27 -74.89 32.70
CA TYR A 42 -81.47 -76.27 33.11
C TYR A 42 -80.12 -76.93 33.36
N ILE A 43 -79.96 -77.53 34.53
CA ILE A 43 -78.74 -78.23 34.93
C ILE A 43 -79.05 -79.72 34.97
N PHE A 44 -78.67 -80.42 33.91
CA PHE A 44 -78.70 -81.89 33.84
C PHE A 44 -77.39 -82.47 34.40
N PRO A 45 -77.34 -83.77 34.75
CA PRO A 45 -76.12 -84.40 35.23
C PRO A 45 -74.93 -84.32 34.26
N THR A 46 -75.19 -84.22 32.96
CA THR A 46 -74.17 -84.25 31.89
C THR A 46 -74.12 -82.97 31.05
N THR A 47 -75.20 -82.19 30.98
CA THR A 47 -75.32 -81.01 30.12
C THR A 47 -76.00 -79.85 30.85
N LYS A 48 -75.67 -78.63 30.44
CA LYS A 48 -76.43 -77.44 30.80
C LYS A 48 -77.13 -76.94 29.54
N GLU A 49 -78.39 -76.55 29.64
CA GLU A 49 -79.16 -75.97 28.53
C GLU A 49 -79.83 -74.69 28.98
N VAL A 50 -79.85 -73.67 28.11
CA VAL A 50 -80.50 -72.39 28.39
C VAL A 50 -81.70 -72.20 27.48
N LYS A 51 -82.75 -71.61 28.03
CA LYS A 51 -83.91 -71.17 27.27
C LYS A 51 -84.23 -69.73 27.64
N ASN A 52 -84.18 -68.85 26.64
CA ASN A 52 -84.41 -67.42 26.78
C ASN A 52 -85.91 -67.11 26.70
N GLY A 53 -86.40 -66.24 27.57
CA GLY A 53 -87.79 -65.78 27.57
C GLY A 53 -88.18 -64.96 26.32
N PRO A 54 -89.46 -64.62 26.16
CA PRO A 54 -90.57 -64.95 27.06
C PRO A 54 -91.19 -66.32 26.75
N PHE A 55 -91.38 -67.17 27.77
CA PHE A 55 -92.15 -68.41 27.66
C PHE A 55 -92.68 -68.86 29.04
N THR A 56 -93.70 -69.70 29.02
CA THR A 56 -94.20 -70.39 30.22
C THR A 56 -94.01 -71.87 30.01
N GLU A 57 -93.28 -72.52 30.90
CA GLU A 57 -92.97 -73.95 30.80
C GLU A 57 -93.03 -74.63 32.17
N ILE A 58 -93.40 -75.90 32.15
CA ILE A 58 -93.42 -76.75 33.33
C ILE A 58 -92.01 -77.34 33.48
N VAL A 59 -91.30 -76.93 34.53
CA VAL A 59 -89.98 -77.47 34.87
C VAL A 59 -90.14 -78.64 35.81
N TRP A 60 -89.79 -79.85 35.37
CA TRP A 60 -89.94 -81.04 36.21
C TRP A 60 -89.12 -80.94 37.51
N PRO A 61 -89.66 -81.36 38.68
CA PRO A 61 -89.01 -81.19 39.99
C PRO A 61 -87.65 -81.88 40.14
N HIS A 62 -87.37 -82.90 39.33
CA HIS A 62 -86.10 -83.63 39.35
C HIS A 62 -84.98 -82.92 38.57
N ILE A 63 -85.30 -81.83 37.86
CA ILE A 63 -84.34 -81.02 37.10
C ILE A 63 -83.99 -79.79 37.93
N THR A 64 -82.72 -79.71 38.34
CA THR A 64 -82.17 -78.50 38.95
C THR A 64 -82.16 -77.39 37.91
N HIS A 65 -82.69 -76.22 38.27
CA HIS A 65 -82.72 -75.07 37.39
C HIS A 65 -82.34 -73.80 38.14
N GLU A 66 -81.80 -72.84 37.41
CA GLU A 66 -81.42 -71.52 37.90
C GLU A 66 -82.08 -70.46 37.02
N MET A 67 -82.83 -69.55 37.63
CA MET A 67 -83.35 -68.36 36.94
C MET A 67 -82.23 -67.32 36.87
N ARG A 68 -81.91 -66.86 35.65
CA ARG A 68 -80.93 -65.79 35.44
C ARG A 68 -81.61 -64.61 34.77
N GLU A 69 -81.31 -63.41 35.23
CA GLU A 69 -81.74 -62.19 34.54
C GLU A 69 -80.72 -61.82 33.45
N ALA A 70 -81.23 -61.35 32.31
CA ALA A 70 -80.39 -60.86 31.23
C ALA A 70 -79.69 -59.57 31.67
N VAL A 71 -78.40 -59.46 31.35
CA VAL A 71 -77.62 -58.29 31.71
C VAL A 71 -77.93 -57.19 30.71
N GLN A 72 -78.48 -56.08 31.19
CA GLN A 72 -78.74 -54.92 30.34
C GLN A 72 -77.42 -54.18 30.09
N ILE A 73 -77.00 -54.10 28.83
CA ILE A 73 -75.79 -53.37 28.44
C ILE A 73 -76.20 -52.07 27.75
N SER A 74 -75.67 -50.94 28.24
CA SER A 74 -75.92 -49.65 27.61
C SER A 74 -75.18 -49.51 26.26
N THR A 75 -75.52 -48.49 25.47
CA THR A 75 -74.87 -48.19 24.19
C THR A 75 -73.36 -47.98 24.32
N SER A 76 -72.91 -47.48 25.47
CA SER A 76 -71.51 -47.16 25.79
C SER A 76 -70.77 -48.28 26.52
N GLU A 77 -71.39 -49.45 26.71
CA GLU A 77 -70.80 -50.56 27.46
C GLU A 77 -70.71 -51.85 26.62
N PHE A 78 -69.87 -52.77 27.06
CA PHE A 78 -69.80 -54.13 26.57
C PHE A 78 -69.63 -55.10 27.74
N ALA A 79 -70.15 -56.30 27.60
CA ALA A 79 -69.98 -57.37 28.60
C ALA A 79 -68.83 -58.27 28.19
N VAL A 80 -68.03 -58.65 29.18
CA VAL A 80 -67.02 -59.69 29.11
C VAL A 80 -67.64 -60.96 29.68
N LEU A 81 -67.92 -61.92 28.81
CA LEU A 81 -68.42 -63.24 29.17
C LEU A 81 -67.26 -64.23 29.16
N LYS A 82 -67.25 -65.12 30.14
CA LYS A 82 -66.25 -66.18 30.25
C LYS A 82 -66.94 -67.53 30.16
N HIS A 83 -66.50 -68.36 29.23
CA HIS A 83 -67.03 -69.71 29.12
C HIS A 83 -66.37 -70.61 30.18
N GLU A 84 -67.14 -71.13 31.14
CA GLU A 84 -66.66 -71.90 32.30
C GLU A 84 -65.86 -73.15 31.90
N ARG A 85 -66.23 -73.84 30.81
CA ARG A 85 -65.51 -75.05 30.35
C ARG A 85 -64.25 -74.76 29.55
N THR A 86 -64.32 -73.90 28.53
CA THR A 86 -63.19 -73.63 27.63
C THR A 86 -62.27 -72.52 28.16
N GLN A 87 -62.72 -71.77 29.16
CA GLN A 87 -62.08 -70.54 29.66
C GLN A 87 -61.95 -69.44 28.59
N GLU A 88 -62.63 -69.58 27.45
CA GLU A 88 -62.63 -68.60 26.38
C GLU A 88 -63.43 -67.36 26.80
N LEU A 89 -62.85 -66.19 26.53
CA LEU A 89 -63.49 -64.91 26.74
C LEU A 89 -64.24 -64.49 25.48
N ARG A 90 -65.43 -63.94 25.66
CA ARG A 90 -66.29 -63.42 24.59
C ARG A 90 -66.77 -62.03 24.97
N HIS A 91 -66.54 -61.05 24.11
CA HIS A 91 -67.03 -59.69 24.31
C HIS A 91 -68.33 -59.48 23.52
N VAL A 92 -69.35 -58.94 24.18
CA VAL A 92 -70.63 -58.63 23.56
C VAL A 92 -70.89 -57.12 23.63
N PRO A 93 -70.91 -56.40 22.49
CA PRO A 93 -71.14 -54.96 22.47
C PRO A 93 -72.63 -54.63 22.69
N GLY A 94 -72.95 -53.61 23.51
CA GLY A 94 -74.31 -53.10 23.61
C GLY A 94 -74.74 -52.21 22.43
N PRO A 95 -76.01 -51.76 22.35
CA PRO A 95 -77.07 -51.98 23.33
C PRO A 95 -77.86 -53.27 23.07
N GLU A 96 -77.74 -54.25 23.96
CA GLU A 96 -78.52 -55.50 23.88
C GLU A 96 -78.72 -56.07 25.29
N PHE A 97 -79.78 -56.85 25.47
CA PHE A 97 -79.93 -57.70 26.65
C PHE A 97 -79.09 -58.96 26.43
N VAL A 98 -78.00 -59.10 27.18
CA VAL A 98 -77.11 -60.24 27.00
C VAL A 98 -77.59 -61.40 27.85
N PHE A 99 -78.05 -62.43 27.15
CA PHE A 99 -78.37 -63.73 27.70
C PHE A 99 -77.10 -64.58 27.76
N MET A 100 -76.71 -64.99 28.96
CA MET A 100 -75.55 -65.87 29.15
C MET A 100 -75.88 -67.27 28.64
N GLY A 101 -75.04 -67.82 27.78
CA GLY A 101 -75.11 -69.21 27.34
C GLY A 101 -75.00 -70.21 28.51
N ALA A 102 -75.26 -71.49 28.21
CA ALA A 102 -75.37 -72.54 29.24
C ALA A 102 -74.13 -72.73 30.11
N TYR A 103 -72.95 -72.39 29.60
CA TYR A 103 -71.68 -72.45 30.31
C TYR A 103 -70.99 -71.08 30.37
N GLU A 104 -71.70 -69.99 30.15
CA GLU A 104 -71.11 -68.65 30.24
C GLU A 104 -71.40 -68.02 31.61
N SER A 105 -70.42 -67.30 32.15
CA SER A 105 -70.55 -66.43 33.32
C SER A 105 -70.11 -65.00 32.98
N LEU A 106 -70.78 -64.01 33.59
CA LEU A 106 -70.42 -62.61 33.44
C LEU A 106 -69.18 -62.31 34.29
N GLU A 107 -68.09 -61.90 33.66
CA GLU A 107 -66.88 -61.50 34.37
C GLU A 107 -66.92 -60.01 34.74
N ALA A 108 -67.23 -59.16 33.77
CA ALA A 108 -67.34 -57.71 33.97
C ALA A 108 -68.18 -57.04 32.89
N VAL A 109 -68.78 -55.90 33.24
CA VAL A 109 -69.29 -54.93 32.27
C VAL A 109 -68.30 -53.77 32.23
N ARG A 110 -67.80 -53.43 31.04
CA ARG A 110 -66.79 -52.38 30.83
C ARG A 110 -67.32 -51.33 29.86
N SER A 111 -66.87 -50.10 30.01
CA SER A 111 -67.17 -49.03 29.06
C SER A 111 -66.40 -49.25 27.77
N LYS A 112 -67.05 -49.03 26.62
CA LYS A 112 -66.40 -49.00 25.31
C LYS A 112 -65.44 -47.82 25.25
N THR A 113 -64.31 -48.01 24.58
CA THR A 113 -63.36 -46.92 24.34
C THR A 113 -63.90 -46.05 23.20
N VAL A 114 -64.13 -44.78 23.47
CA VAL A 114 -64.55 -43.82 22.45
C VAL A 114 -63.32 -43.08 21.95
N LEU A 115 -63.07 -43.16 20.64
CA LEU A 115 -62.02 -42.42 19.96
C LEU A 115 -62.61 -41.21 19.27
N GLN A 116 -61.91 -40.08 19.34
CA GLN A 116 -62.22 -38.88 18.57
C GLN A 116 -61.55 -38.91 17.18
N LYS A 117 -61.85 -37.90 16.34
CA LYS A 117 -61.38 -37.83 14.95
C LYS A 117 -59.85 -37.87 14.79
N GLN A 118 -59.10 -37.35 15.76
CA GLN A 118 -57.63 -37.29 15.76
C GLN A 118 -57.01 -38.21 16.82
N GLU A 119 -57.76 -39.18 17.31
CA GLU A 119 -57.26 -40.15 18.28
C GLU A 119 -57.14 -41.52 17.64
N TYR A 120 -56.20 -42.31 18.17
CA TYR A 120 -56.01 -43.69 17.83
C TYR A 120 -55.72 -44.50 19.10
N ILE A 121 -55.87 -45.81 18.99
CA ILE A 121 -55.52 -46.75 20.05
C ILE A 121 -54.81 -47.94 19.44
N ARG A 122 -53.70 -48.32 20.07
CA ARG A 122 -52.95 -49.53 19.73
C ARG A 122 -53.43 -50.66 20.63
N LEU A 123 -53.94 -51.70 20.01
CA LEU A 123 -54.33 -52.94 20.66
C LEU A 123 -53.31 -54.01 20.36
N VAL A 124 -52.84 -54.69 21.40
CA VAL A 124 -51.87 -55.78 21.30
C VAL A 124 -52.54 -57.05 21.83
N ASP A 125 -52.60 -58.08 21.01
CA ASP A 125 -53.07 -59.40 21.46
C ASP A 125 -52.04 -60.04 22.40
N LYS A 126 -52.44 -60.38 23.62
CA LYS A 126 -51.55 -60.94 24.64
C LYS A 126 -50.95 -62.29 24.26
N MET A 127 -51.63 -63.07 23.41
CA MET A 127 -51.21 -64.42 23.04
C MET A 127 -50.36 -64.43 21.78
N THR A 128 -50.76 -63.69 20.75
CA THR A 128 -50.06 -63.69 19.45
C THR A 128 -49.02 -62.57 19.34
N GLY A 129 -49.15 -61.51 20.15
CA GLY A 129 -48.36 -60.28 20.01
C GLY A 129 -48.76 -59.45 18.78
N GLU A 130 -49.86 -59.80 18.11
CA GLU A 130 -50.34 -59.07 16.94
C GLU A 130 -50.79 -57.66 17.35
N GLU A 131 -50.25 -56.64 16.70
CA GLU A 131 -50.64 -55.25 16.92
C GLU A 131 -51.72 -54.84 15.91
N ARG A 132 -52.78 -54.20 16.42
CA ARG A 132 -53.85 -53.61 15.63
C ARG A 132 -54.04 -52.16 16.04
N VAL A 133 -53.98 -51.25 15.07
CA VAL A 133 -54.23 -49.83 15.29
C VAL A 133 -55.63 -49.49 14.79
N VAL A 134 -56.45 -48.88 15.64
CA VAL A 134 -57.76 -48.35 15.27
C VAL A 134 -57.70 -46.84 15.39
N GLN A 135 -58.09 -46.13 14.33
CA GLN A 135 -58.01 -44.66 14.25
C GLN A 135 -59.35 -44.04 13.90
N GLY A 136 -59.52 -42.78 14.33
CA GLY A 136 -60.65 -41.93 13.95
C GLY A 136 -61.86 -42.09 14.86
N ALA A 137 -62.90 -41.29 14.57
CA ALA A 137 -64.10 -41.18 15.41
C ALA A 137 -64.92 -42.48 15.40
N THR A 138 -64.62 -43.39 16.33
CA THR A 138 -65.27 -44.70 16.44
C THR A 138 -65.37 -45.14 17.88
N THR A 139 -66.36 -45.97 18.18
CA THR A 139 -66.51 -46.61 19.49
C THR A 139 -65.99 -48.03 19.38
N LEU A 140 -64.89 -48.30 20.08
CA LEU A 140 -64.14 -49.53 19.99
C LEU A 140 -64.44 -50.45 21.17
N VAL A 141 -64.64 -51.73 20.86
CA VAL A 141 -64.60 -52.82 21.83
C VAL A 141 -63.34 -53.64 21.52
N PRO A 142 -62.38 -53.74 22.46
CA PRO A 142 -61.23 -54.63 22.29
C PRO A 142 -61.68 -56.08 22.07
N ARG A 143 -60.90 -56.89 21.35
CA ARG A 143 -61.12 -58.34 21.31
C ARG A 143 -60.79 -58.96 22.67
N PRO A 144 -61.24 -60.19 22.95
CA PRO A 144 -61.11 -60.80 24.28
C PRO A 144 -59.68 -60.96 24.84
N LEU A 145 -58.66 -60.89 23.99
CA LEU A 145 -57.24 -60.99 24.37
C LEU A 145 -56.42 -59.75 24.02
N GLU A 146 -57.07 -58.71 23.49
CA GLU A 146 -56.42 -57.45 23.12
C GLU A 146 -56.34 -56.52 24.33
N GLU A 147 -55.17 -55.93 24.54
CA GLU A 147 -54.96 -54.88 25.53
C GLU A 147 -54.36 -53.62 24.90
N ALA A 148 -54.66 -52.47 25.49
CA ALA A 148 -54.13 -51.18 25.07
C ALA A 148 -53.07 -50.69 26.09
N PRO A 149 -51.79 -51.04 25.93
CA PRO A 149 -50.77 -50.70 26.94
C PRO A 149 -50.57 -49.20 27.10
N ALA A 150 -50.69 -48.42 26.02
CA ALA A 150 -50.54 -46.95 26.03
C ALA A 150 -51.87 -46.19 26.18
N GLY A 151 -53.01 -46.89 26.18
CA GLY A 151 -54.32 -46.26 26.16
C GLY A 151 -54.62 -45.54 24.83
N VAL A 152 -55.41 -44.47 24.89
CA VAL A 152 -55.77 -43.64 23.73
C VAL A 152 -54.68 -42.61 23.50
N GLU A 153 -54.17 -42.53 22.27
CA GLU A 153 -53.11 -41.63 21.83
C GLU A 153 -53.64 -40.63 20.78
N THR A 154 -53.00 -39.47 20.66
CA THR A 154 -53.36 -38.45 19.68
C THR A 154 -52.49 -38.56 18.43
N ALA A 155 -53.11 -38.48 17.25
CA ALA A 155 -52.43 -38.41 15.97
C ALA A 155 -51.60 -37.13 15.87
N ILE A 156 -50.40 -37.24 15.30
CA ILE A 156 -49.51 -36.09 15.11
C ILE A 156 -49.92 -35.36 13.84
N VAL A 157 -50.17 -34.06 13.93
CA VAL A 157 -50.52 -33.25 12.76
C VAL A 157 -49.27 -32.82 12.03
N ILE A 158 -49.02 -33.43 10.86
CA ILE A 158 -47.93 -33.08 9.96
C ILE A 158 -48.37 -31.90 9.10
N GLY A 159 -47.71 -30.76 9.30
CA GLY A 159 -47.83 -29.57 8.45
C GLY A 159 -46.74 -29.50 7.38
N ALA A 160 -46.65 -28.38 6.65
CA ALA A 160 -45.63 -28.19 5.62
C ALA A 160 -44.19 -28.14 6.16
N GLN A 161 -44.01 -27.79 7.44
CA GLN A 161 -42.70 -27.65 8.09
C GLN A 161 -42.38 -28.81 9.03
N ASN A 162 -43.32 -29.73 9.27
CA ASN A 162 -43.12 -30.81 10.22
C ASN A 162 -43.03 -32.12 9.45
N ALA A 163 -42.24 -33.05 9.96
CA ALA A 163 -42.17 -34.42 9.49
C ALA A 163 -42.06 -35.35 10.71
N VAL A 164 -42.52 -36.58 10.57
CA VAL A 164 -42.45 -37.56 11.67
C VAL A 164 -41.48 -38.67 11.27
N LEU A 165 -40.49 -38.91 12.13
CA LEU A 165 -39.56 -40.02 11.96
C LEU A 165 -40.16 -41.27 12.58
N VAL A 166 -40.42 -42.26 11.74
CA VAL A 166 -41.10 -43.50 12.08
C VAL A 166 -40.13 -44.67 11.95
N TYR A 167 -40.08 -45.52 12.97
CA TYR A 167 -39.32 -46.75 12.97
C TYR A 167 -40.25 -47.96 12.90
N ASN A 168 -40.08 -48.78 11.87
CA ASN A 168 -40.83 -50.02 11.75
C ASN A 168 -40.09 -51.15 12.49
N LYS A 169 -40.70 -51.70 13.53
CA LYS A 169 -40.11 -52.75 14.38
C LYS A 169 -39.88 -54.06 13.62
N THR A 170 -40.69 -54.36 12.60
CA THR A 170 -40.61 -55.61 11.84
C THR A 170 -39.50 -55.56 10.80
N SER A 171 -39.33 -54.44 10.11
CA SER A 171 -38.31 -54.30 9.05
C SER A 171 -37.00 -53.69 9.54
N GLY A 172 -37.00 -52.99 10.68
CA GLY A 172 -35.84 -52.24 11.19
C GLY A 172 -35.54 -50.97 10.40
N ILE A 173 -36.44 -50.56 9.50
CA ILE A 173 -36.25 -49.40 8.62
C ILE A 173 -36.82 -48.15 9.29
N LYS A 174 -36.06 -47.06 9.23
CA LYS A 174 -36.53 -45.71 9.56
C LYS A 174 -37.09 -45.07 8.30
N SER A 175 -38.28 -44.52 8.40
CA SER A 175 -38.95 -43.79 7.33
C SER A 175 -39.36 -42.42 7.83
N LEU A 176 -39.37 -41.44 6.94
CA LEU A 176 -39.75 -40.08 7.27
C LEU A 176 -41.07 -39.76 6.57
N MET A 177 -42.09 -39.47 7.36
CA MET A 177 -43.42 -39.15 6.87
C MET A 177 -43.54 -37.63 6.69
N ARG A 178 -43.80 -37.20 5.45
CA ARG A 178 -43.90 -35.79 5.03
C ARG A 178 -45.29 -35.39 4.54
N GLU A 179 -46.20 -36.35 4.44
CA GLU A 179 -47.54 -36.10 3.91
C GLU A 179 -48.35 -35.25 4.88
N ALA A 180 -48.89 -34.14 4.37
CA ALA A 180 -49.67 -33.22 5.19
C ALA A 180 -50.97 -33.89 5.66
N GLY A 181 -51.21 -33.88 6.97
CA GLY A 181 -52.37 -34.53 7.57
C GLY A 181 -52.13 -35.01 8.99
N ALA A 182 -53.14 -35.64 9.58
CA ALA A 182 -52.98 -36.33 10.86
C ALA A 182 -52.31 -37.68 10.59
N PHE A 183 -51.08 -37.83 11.04
CA PHE A 183 -50.32 -39.06 10.93
C PHE A 183 -50.65 -39.97 12.11
N VAL A 184 -51.00 -41.21 11.77
CA VAL A 184 -51.21 -42.30 12.72
C VAL A 184 -50.26 -43.42 12.33
N PRO A 185 -49.44 -43.93 13.27
CA PRO A 185 -48.51 -45.01 12.98
C PRO A 185 -49.26 -46.29 12.60
N ALA A 186 -48.76 -47.01 11.60
CA ALA A 186 -49.28 -48.33 11.26
C ALA A 186 -48.95 -49.36 12.37
N PRO A 187 -49.53 -50.57 12.33
CA PRO A 187 -49.10 -51.66 13.21
C PRO A 187 -47.58 -51.85 13.17
N TYR A 188 -46.95 -52.05 14.33
CA TYR A 188 -45.49 -52.22 14.47
C TYR A 188 -44.64 -50.98 14.13
N GLU A 189 -45.25 -49.85 13.79
CA GLU A 189 -44.55 -48.57 13.65
C GLU A 189 -44.48 -47.85 14.99
N GLU A 190 -43.33 -47.23 15.25
CA GLU A 190 -43.07 -46.43 16.43
C GLU A 190 -42.59 -45.05 16.03
N ILE A 191 -43.14 -44.03 16.67
CA ILE A 191 -42.76 -42.65 16.42
C ILE A 191 -41.51 -42.36 17.27
N LEU A 192 -40.40 -42.08 16.61
CA LEU A 192 -39.15 -41.76 17.31
C LEU A 192 -39.08 -40.28 17.68
N SER A 193 -39.40 -39.40 16.74
CA SER A 193 -39.37 -37.96 16.95
C SER A 193 -40.13 -37.19 15.88
N GLU A 194 -40.59 -35.99 16.25
CA GLU A 194 -41.04 -34.97 15.32
C GLU A 194 -39.84 -34.14 14.87
N GLN A 195 -39.64 -34.02 13.56
CA GLN A 195 -38.59 -33.22 12.95
C GLN A 195 -39.20 -31.96 12.34
N GLN A 196 -38.67 -30.81 12.72
CA GLN A 196 -39.01 -29.54 12.09
C GLN A 196 -38.02 -29.24 10.98
N ALA A 197 -38.53 -28.81 9.84
CA ALA A 197 -37.75 -28.35 8.70
C ALA A 197 -37.00 -27.07 9.07
N VAL A 198 -35.74 -26.98 8.65
CA VAL A 198 -34.90 -25.80 8.84
C VAL A 198 -35.04 -24.92 7.61
N LEU A 199 -35.51 -23.69 7.79
CA LEU A 199 -35.52 -22.71 6.72
C LEU A 199 -34.10 -22.20 6.48
N LEU A 200 -33.55 -22.43 5.28
CA LEU A 200 -32.29 -21.86 4.86
C LEU A 200 -32.54 -20.57 4.10
N GLU A 201 -32.03 -19.46 4.62
CA GLU A 201 -32.08 -18.16 3.94
C GLU A 201 -31.17 -18.14 2.69
N PRO A 202 -31.34 -17.16 1.77
CA PRO A 202 -30.50 -17.06 0.56
C PRO A 202 -28.99 -17.01 0.83
N LEU A 203 -28.58 -16.46 1.98
CA LEU A 203 -27.19 -16.32 2.40
C LEU A 203 -26.74 -17.43 3.36
N GLU A 204 -27.51 -18.52 3.49
CA GLU A 204 -27.21 -19.62 4.41
C GLU A 204 -27.08 -20.95 3.67
N TYR A 205 -26.34 -21.86 4.30
CA TYR A 205 -26.23 -23.25 3.91
C TYR A 205 -26.17 -24.13 5.16
N ALA A 206 -26.64 -25.37 5.07
CA ALA A 206 -26.56 -26.34 6.15
C ALA A 206 -25.61 -27.48 5.83
N VAL A 207 -24.89 -27.95 6.84
CA VAL A 207 -24.06 -29.15 6.75
C VAL A 207 -24.92 -30.34 7.16
N VAL A 208 -25.25 -31.19 6.21
CA VAL A 208 -26.05 -32.41 6.41
C VAL A 208 -25.13 -33.61 6.40
N LYS A 209 -25.21 -34.43 7.44
CA LYS A 209 -24.46 -35.68 7.54
C LYS A 209 -25.39 -36.86 7.40
N ASP A 210 -25.05 -37.77 6.49
CA ASP A 210 -25.69 -39.07 6.40
C ASP A 210 -25.16 -39.97 7.52
N LEU A 211 -26.06 -40.53 8.32
CA LEU A 211 -25.77 -41.41 9.45
C LEU A 211 -25.40 -42.84 9.02
N LEU A 212 -25.76 -43.25 7.80
CA LEU A 212 -25.43 -44.58 7.26
C LEU A 212 -24.01 -44.60 6.69
N THR A 213 -23.69 -43.62 5.86
CA THR A 213 -22.39 -43.54 5.17
C THR A 213 -21.35 -42.74 5.95
N GLY A 214 -21.80 -41.83 6.83
CA GLY A 214 -20.96 -40.87 7.51
C GLY A 214 -20.51 -39.69 6.65
N GLU A 215 -20.93 -39.64 5.37
CA GLU A 215 -20.58 -38.58 4.44
C GLU A 215 -21.36 -37.29 4.79
N ALA A 216 -20.65 -36.16 4.76
CA ALA A 216 -21.26 -34.85 4.91
C ALA A 216 -21.44 -34.21 3.53
N ARG A 217 -22.54 -33.48 3.35
CA ARG A 217 -22.81 -32.63 2.19
C ARG A 217 -23.35 -31.28 2.64
N ASN A 218 -23.15 -30.26 1.82
CA ASN A 218 -23.62 -28.91 2.10
C ASN A 218 -24.83 -28.61 1.23
N GLU A 219 -25.95 -28.25 1.86
CA GLU A 219 -27.20 -27.90 1.20
C GLU A 219 -27.35 -26.38 1.18
N VAL A 220 -27.53 -25.80 -0.01
CA VAL A 220 -27.55 -24.35 -0.22
C VAL A 220 -28.97 -23.78 -0.15
N GLY A 221 -29.16 -22.65 0.52
CA GLY A 221 -30.42 -21.88 0.48
C GLY A 221 -30.58 -21.08 -0.83
N PRO A 222 -31.78 -20.54 -1.11
CA PRO A 222 -32.96 -20.56 -0.27
C PRO A 222 -33.81 -21.81 -0.46
N GLN A 223 -33.97 -22.61 0.61
CA GLN A 223 -34.86 -23.77 0.60
C GLN A 223 -35.32 -24.14 2.01
N LEU A 224 -36.47 -24.81 2.11
CA LEU A 224 -36.93 -25.41 3.35
C LEU A 224 -36.32 -26.81 3.47
N LEU A 225 -35.21 -26.94 4.19
CA LEU A 225 -34.46 -28.18 4.30
C LEU A 225 -35.13 -29.13 5.31
N GLN A 226 -35.51 -30.31 4.83
CA GLN A 226 -35.95 -31.43 5.67
C GLN A 226 -34.92 -32.54 5.62
N ALA A 227 -34.28 -32.83 6.76
CA ALA A 227 -33.40 -33.97 6.90
C ALA A 227 -34.12 -35.27 6.52
N GLY A 228 -33.47 -36.18 5.80
CA GLY A 228 -33.98 -37.53 5.55
C GLY A 228 -34.01 -38.42 6.80
N ALA A 229 -34.58 -39.63 6.68
CA ALA A 229 -34.74 -40.57 7.80
C ALA A 229 -33.43 -41.02 8.46
N TYR A 230 -32.33 -40.93 7.70
CA TYR A 230 -30.98 -41.27 8.14
C TYR A 230 -30.02 -40.08 8.06
N GLU A 231 -30.54 -38.86 8.03
CA GLU A 231 -29.71 -37.66 7.93
C GLU A 231 -29.84 -36.83 9.20
N SER A 232 -28.76 -36.15 9.55
CA SER A 232 -28.76 -35.15 10.60
C SER A 232 -28.18 -33.84 10.09
N ILE A 233 -28.85 -32.73 10.42
CA ILE A 233 -28.33 -31.39 10.21
C ILE A 233 -27.39 -31.10 11.39
N LEU A 234 -26.11 -30.89 11.10
CA LEU A 234 -25.10 -30.62 12.13
C LEU A 234 -25.12 -29.15 12.54
N GLU A 235 -25.08 -28.26 11.55
CA GLU A 235 -24.99 -26.82 11.76
C GLU A 235 -25.46 -26.06 10.51
N THR A 236 -25.95 -24.84 10.72
CA THR A 236 -26.27 -23.87 9.66
C THR A 236 -25.22 -22.78 9.69
N LYS A 237 -24.63 -22.48 8.53
CA LYS A 237 -23.58 -21.48 8.34
C LYS A 237 -23.98 -20.48 7.27
N ARG A 238 -23.33 -19.32 7.29
CA ARG A 238 -23.51 -18.29 6.26
C ARG A 238 -22.59 -18.56 5.07
N LYS A 239 -23.10 -18.35 3.87
CA LYS A 239 -22.32 -18.35 2.62
C LYS A 239 -21.25 -17.26 2.71
N LEU A 240 -20.10 -17.54 2.12
CA LEU A 240 -19.02 -16.57 2.02
C LEU A 240 -19.32 -15.66 0.83
N VAL A 241 -19.49 -14.37 1.11
CA VAL A 241 -19.76 -13.37 0.07
C VAL A 241 -18.43 -12.76 -0.33
N LEU A 242 -18.08 -12.89 -1.61
CA LEU A 242 -16.88 -12.29 -2.19
C LEU A 242 -17.28 -11.01 -2.92
N GLU A 243 -16.63 -9.90 -2.60
CA GLU A 243 -16.73 -8.67 -3.38
C GLU A 243 -15.96 -8.75 -4.71
N LYS A 244 -16.10 -7.75 -5.58
CA LYS A 244 -15.52 -7.75 -6.94
C LYS A 244 -13.99 -7.86 -6.95
N ASP A 245 -13.32 -7.41 -5.90
CA ASP A 245 -11.87 -7.43 -5.70
C ASP A 245 -11.42 -8.49 -4.69
N GLU A 246 -12.28 -9.45 -4.37
CA GLU A 246 -11.98 -10.50 -3.39
C GLU A 246 -11.95 -11.89 -4.02
N TYR A 247 -11.15 -12.76 -3.43
CA TYR A 247 -11.08 -14.16 -3.77
C TYR A 247 -10.85 -15.02 -2.54
N ILE A 248 -11.12 -16.31 -2.67
CA ILE A 248 -10.85 -17.29 -1.63
C ILE A 248 -10.19 -18.52 -2.24
N GLN A 249 -9.23 -19.08 -1.51
CA GLN A 249 -8.57 -20.32 -1.87
C GLN A 249 -9.06 -21.42 -0.94
N PHE A 250 -9.66 -22.46 -1.51
CA PHE A 250 -10.00 -23.67 -0.78
C PHE A 250 -8.97 -24.75 -1.03
N LEU A 251 -8.62 -25.45 0.04
CA LEU A 251 -7.83 -26.67 0.02
C LEU A 251 -8.72 -27.82 0.47
N ASP A 252 -8.95 -28.79 -0.41
CA ASP A 252 -9.62 -30.04 -0.04
C ASP A 252 -8.66 -30.90 0.80
N LYS A 253 -9.03 -31.17 2.05
CA LYS A 253 -8.21 -31.97 2.99
C LYS A 253 -8.05 -33.43 2.56
N LYS A 254 -8.97 -33.96 1.74
CA LYS A 254 -8.96 -35.36 1.31
C LYS A 254 -8.09 -35.56 0.08
N THR A 255 -8.23 -34.70 -0.92
CA THR A 255 -7.52 -34.82 -2.21
C THR A 255 -6.23 -33.99 -2.27
N GLY A 256 -6.12 -32.95 -1.45
CA GLY A 256 -5.06 -31.94 -1.54
C GLY A 256 -5.23 -31.00 -2.74
N MET A 257 -6.39 -31.03 -3.42
CA MET A 257 -6.64 -30.11 -4.53
C MET A 257 -6.94 -28.70 -4.01
N GLU A 258 -6.36 -27.71 -4.68
CA GLU A 258 -6.64 -26.30 -4.42
C GLU A 258 -7.60 -25.77 -5.50
N ARG A 259 -8.65 -25.06 -5.09
CA ARG A 259 -9.48 -24.27 -6.02
C ARG A 259 -9.55 -22.82 -5.56
N VAL A 260 -9.55 -21.91 -6.53
CA VAL A 260 -9.66 -20.47 -6.27
C VAL A 260 -10.97 -19.97 -6.85
N LEU A 261 -11.77 -19.29 -6.02
CA LEU A 261 -13.00 -18.64 -6.43
C LEU A 261 -12.86 -17.12 -6.32
N ARG A 262 -13.34 -16.41 -7.34
CA ARG A 262 -13.19 -14.97 -7.52
C ARG A 262 -14.57 -14.33 -7.42
N GLY A 263 -14.68 -13.17 -6.78
CA GLY A 263 -15.93 -12.43 -6.72
C GLY A 263 -16.25 -11.64 -8.00
N PRO A 264 -17.46 -11.03 -8.08
CA PRO A 264 -18.51 -11.04 -7.07
C PRO A 264 -19.30 -12.36 -7.10
N ASP A 265 -19.26 -13.13 -6.01
CA ASP A 265 -19.94 -14.43 -5.94
C ASP A 265 -20.31 -14.81 -4.48
N GLN A 266 -21.29 -15.70 -4.33
CA GLN A 266 -21.69 -16.29 -3.04
C GLN A 266 -21.25 -17.73 -2.99
N VAL A 267 -20.21 -17.98 -2.21
CA VAL A 267 -19.47 -19.23 -2.24
C VAL A 267 -19.80 -20.07 -1.02
N VAL A 268 -19.99 -21.37 -1.26
CA VAL A 268 -20.13 -22.37 -0.22
C VAL A 268 -18.95 -23.34 -0.32
N PRO A 269 -18.18 -23.52 0.77
CA PRO A 269 -17.13 -24.53 0.82
C PRO A 269 -17.72 -25.92 0.57
N GLU A 270 -16.97 -26.82 -0.05
CA GLU A 270 -17.33 -28.24 -0.04
C GLU A 270 -17.09 -28.85 1.35
N PRO A 271 -17.69 -30.00 1.68
CA PRO A 271 -17.63 -30.59 3.03
C PRO A 271 -16.22 -30.86 3.58
N ASN A 272 -15.24 -31.10 2.70
CA ASN A 272 -13.84 -31.38 3.06
C ASN A 272 -12.90 -30.21 2.79
N GLU A 273 -13.43 -29.09 2.30
CA GLU A 273 -12.63 -27.92 1.96
C GLU A 273 -12.42 -27.02 3.17
N GLU A 274 -11.21 -26.49 3.26
CA GLU A 274 -10.85 -25.48 4.23
C GLU A 274 -10.14 -24.31 3.53
N ALA A 275 -10.50 -23.09 3.94
CA ALA A 275 -9.83 -21.88 3.49
C ALA A 275 -8.88 -21.40 4.60
N ALA A 276 -7.61 -21.80 4.54
CA ALA A 276 -6.62 -21.50 5.57
C ALA A 276 -6.41 -20.00 5.78
N ASP A 277 -6.39 -19.23 4.70
CA ASP A 277 -6.15 -17.78 4.74
C ASP A 277 -7.44 -16.94 4.68
N GLY A 278 -8.62 -17.57 4.63
CA GLY A 278 -9.91 -16.89 4.51
C GLY A 278 -10.09 -16.10 3.21
N VAL A 279 -10.93 -15.06 3.26
CA VAL A 279 -11.17 -14.15 2.13
C VAL A 279 -9.96 -13.21 1.97
N GLN A 280 -9.40 -13.19 0.77
CA GLN A 280 -8.23 -12.38 0.41
C GLN A 280 -8.61 -11.32 -0.63
N LYS A 281 -7.87 -10.20 -0.62
CA LYS A 281 -8.02 -9.15 -1.61
C LYS A 281 -7.10 -9.38 -2.80
N ALA A 282 -7.65 -9.20 -3.99
CA ALA A 282 -6.92 -9.22 -5.24
C ALA A 282 -5.97 -8.02 -5.34
N VAL A 283 -4.91 -8.18 -6.11
CA VAL A 283 -3.93 -7.12 -6.32
C VAL A 283 -4.33 -6.31 -7.55
N PHE A 284 -4.54 -5.02 -7.39
CA PHE A 284 -4.76 -4.11 -8.51
C PHE A 284 -3.44 -3.81 -9.21
N LEU A 285 -3.25 -4.34 -10.41
CA LEU A 285 -2.09 -4.07 -11.26
C LEU A 285 -2.36 -2.83 -12.11
N THR A 286 -1.57 -1.79 -11.86
CA THR A 286 -1.50 -0.58 -12.70
C THR A 286 -0.29 -0.67 -13.63
N ASP A 287 -0.13 0.30 -14.51
CA ASP A 287 1.05 0.43 -15.38
C ASP A 287 2.38 0.60 -14.61
N GLN A 288 2.31 0.89 -13.30
CA GLN A 288 3.44 1.05 -12.38
C GLN A 288 3.64 -0.14 -11.44
N GLN A 289 2.73 -1.11 -11.41
CA GLN A 289 2.76 -2.23 -10.47
C GLN A 289 2.73 -3.56 -11.21
N ALA A 290 3.52 -4.52 -10.73
CA ALA A 290 3.54 -5.89 -11.22
C ALA A 290 3.55 -6.84 -10.03
N VAL A 291 3.11 -8.08 -10.22
CA VAL A 291 3.11 -9.09 -9.16
C VAL A 291 4.04 -10.24 -9.54
N VAL A 292 4.86 -10.66 -8.58
CA VAL A 292 5.62 -11.91 -8.71
C VAL A 292 4.81 -13.03 -8.08
N VAL A 293 4.52 -14.03 -8.90
CA VAL A 293 3.71 -15.19 -8.54
C VAL A 293 4.62 -16.41 -8.51
N LEU A 294 4.51 -17.21 -7.45
CA LEU A 294 5.14 -18.51 -7.33
C LEU A 294 4.13 -19.60 -7.61
N ASN A 295 4.40 -20.45 -8.60
CA ASN A 295 3.67 -21.70 -8.77
C ASN A 295 4.24 -22.73 -7.78
N ARG A 296 3.42 -23.19 -6.83
CA ARG A 296 3.83 -24.16 -5.79
C ARG A 296 4.12 -25.55 -6.35
N THR A 297 3.51 -25.92 -7.46
CA THR A 297 3.69 -27.22 -8.10
C THR A 297 5.01 -27.30 -8.86
N SER A 298 5.35 -26.27 -9.64
CA SER A 298 6.59 -26.25 -10.44
C SER A 298 7.77 -25.60 -9.73
N GLY A 299 7.52 -24.80 -8.68
CA GLY A 299 8.52 -23.96 -8.03
C GLY A 299 8.96 -22.74 -8.85
N GLN A 300 8.37 -22.52 -10.02
CA GLN A 300 8.73 -21.42 -10.92
C GLN A 300 8.07 -20.11 -10.48
N ARG A 301 8.83 -19.02 -10.58
CA ARG A 301 8.36 -17.66 -10.38
C ARG A 301 8.10 -17.02 -11.74
N ARG A 302 6.97 -16.34 -11.87
CA ARG A 302 6.62 -15.54 -13.04
C ARG A 302 6.24 -14.13 -12.63
N LEU A 303 6.47 -13.17 -13.51
CA LEU A 303 6.09 -11.78 -13.33
C LEU A 303 4.82 -11.53 -14.15
N GLU A 304 3.77 -11.04 -13.51
CA GLU A 304 2.54 -10.61 -14.16
C GLU A 304 2.49 -9.09 -14.23
N THR A 305 2.31 -8.56 -15.45
CA THR A 305 2.30 -7.12 -15.74
C THR A 305 1.00 -6.66 -16.41
N THR A 306 0.03 -7.55 -16.61
CA THR A 306 -1.23 -7.23 -17.26
C THR A 306 -2.05 -6.28 -16.38
N ASN A 307 -2.32 -5.07 -16.88
CA ASN A 307 -3.15 -4.09 -16.18
C ASN A 307 -4.54 -4.66 -15.87
N GLY A 308 -4.97 -4.54 -14.62
CA GLY A 308 -6.25 -5.05 -14.17
C GLY A 308 -6.20 -5.63 -12.76
N VAL A 309 -7.27 -6.30 -12.37
CA VAL A 309 -7.33 -6.99 -11.08
C VAL A 309 -6.69 -8.37 -11.25
N PHE A 310 -5.58 -8.60 -10.55
CA PHE A 310 -4.88 -9.87 -10.58
C PHE A 310 -5.38 -10.79 -9.48
N PHE A 311 -5.76 -12.00 -9.89
CA PHE A 311 -6.14 -13.10 -9.01
C PHE A 311 -5.18 -14.26 -9.23
N PRO A 312 -4.56 -14.82 -8.17
CA PRO A 312 -3.75 -16.02 -8.31
C PRO A 312 -4.61 -17.21 -8.79
N GLU A 313 -4.01 -18.09 -9.58
CA GLU A 313 -4.63 -19.36 -9.95
C GLU A 313 -4.48 -20.43 -8.86
N ALA A 314 -5.03 -21.62 -9.10
CA ALA A 314 -4.82 -22.76 -8.21
C ALA A 314 -3.31 -23.06 -8.10
N TYR A 315 -2.84 -23.36 -6.88
CA TYR A 315 -1.42 -23.59 -6.59
C TYR A 315 -0.50 -22.39 -6.79
N GLU A 316 -1.04 -21.20 -7.06
CA GLU A 316 -0.25 -19.98 -7.16
C GLU A 316 -0.27 -19.19 -5.85
N LYS A 317 0.90 -18.66 -5.48
CA LYS A 317 1.05 -17.77 -4.33
C LYS A 317 1.69 -16.45 -4.77
N VAL A 318 1.04 -15.34 -4.43
CA VAL A 318 1.62 -14.01 -4.55
C VAL A 318 2.78 -13.89 -3.54
N LEU A 319 3.99 -13.63 -4.04
CA LEU A 319 5.16 -13.44 -3.19
C LEU A 319 5.36 -11.96 -2.84
N GLU A 320 5.38 -11.11 -3.87
CA GLU A 320 5.65 -9.69 -3.73
C GLU A 320 4.98 -8.88 -4.85
N VAL A 321 4.67 -7.62 -4.53
CA VAL A 321 4.24 -6.61 -5.50
C VAL A 321 5.45 -5.75 -5.82
N ARG A 322 5.86 -5.73 -7.09
CA ARG A 322 6.99 -4.94 -7.59
C ARG A 322 6.50 -3.62 -8.17
N THR A 323 7.27 -2.57 -7.93
CA THR A 323 7.10 -1.28 -8.59
C THR A 323 7.95 -1.22 -9.86
N LYS A 324 7.49 -0.43 -10.82
CA LYS A 324 8.21 -0.17 -12.06
C LYS A 324 9.37 0.77 -11.79
N TYR A 325 10.56 0.40 -12.26
CA TYR A 325 11.71 1.28 -12.23
C TYR A 325 11.70 2.15 -13.48
N VAL A 326 11.87 3.45 -13.29
CA VAL A 326 11.96 4.43 -14.38
C VAL A 326 13.40 4.90 -14.47
N VAL A 327 14.05 4.64 -15.61
CA VAL A 327 15.40 5.12 -15.92
C VAL A 327 15.26 6.40 -16.74
N LEU A 328 15.80 7.50 -16.22
CA LEU A 328 15.83 8.78 -16.91
C LEU A 328 16.83 8.77 -18.06
N ASN A 329 16.73 9.73 -18.98
CA ASN A 329 17.56 9.76 -20.20
C ASN A 329 19.07 9.74 -19.92
N ASN A 330 19.47 10.33 -18.80
CA ASN A 330 20.85 10.45 -18.33
C ASN A 330 21.21 9.43 -17.25
N GLN A 331 20.38 8.42 -17.03
CA GLN A 331 20.61 7.38 -16.04
C GLN A 331 20.83 6.02 -16.70
N ALA A 332 21.53 5.16 -15.98
CA ALA A 332 21.65 3.75 -16.29
C ALA A 332 21.33 2.92 -15.04
N ALA A 333 20.56 1.86 -15.22
CA ALA A 333 20.34 0.82 -14.24
C ALA A 333 21.07 -0.44 -14.70
N VAL A 334 21.55 -1.23 -13.75
CA VAL A 334 22.15 -2.53 -14.05
C VAL A 334 21.43 -3.60 -13.28
N THR A 335 20.94 -4.62 -14.00
CA THR A 335 20.32 -5.79 -13.42
C THR A 335 21.31 -6.95 -13.45
N ARG A 336 21.22 -7.81 -12.44
CA ARG A 336 21.97 -9.07 -12.36
C ARG A 336 20.99 -10.23 -12.35
N ASP A 337 21.19 -11.16 -13.28
CA ASP A 337 20.47 -12.43 -13.32
C ASP A 337 21.12 -13.46 -12.38
N VAL A 338 20.44 -14.58 -12.11
CA VAL A 338 20.88 -15.71 -11.27
C VAL A 338 22.22 -16.29 -11.71
N LEU A 339 22.51 -16.25 -13.02
CA LEU A 339 23.79 -16.71 -13.58
C LEU A 339 24.93 -15.69 -13.37
N GLY A 340 24.65 -14.55 -12.75
CA GLY A 340 25.60 -13.45 -12.54
C GLY A 340 25.82 -12.59 -13.78
N ALA A 341 25.06 -12.81 -14.86
CA ALA A 341 25.11 -11.97 -16.06
C ALA A 341 24.58 -10.57 -15.75
N LEU A 342 25.35 -9.54 -16.13
CA LEU A 342 25.00 -8.13 -15.94
C LEU A 342 24.36 -7.59 -17.22
N THR A 343 23.17 -7.02 -17.10
CA THR A 343 22.48 -6.35 -18.22
C THR A 343 22.37 -4.86 -17.90
N MET A 344 22.86 -4.01 -18.81
CA MET A 344 22.73 -2.56 -18.68
C MET A 344 21.45 -2.10 -19.37
N ILE A 345 20.63 -1.33 -18.64
CA ILE A 345 19.45 -0.65 -19.16
C ILE A 345 19.73 0.85 -19.09
N SER A 346 19.94 1.49 -20.24
CA SER A 346 20.25 2.92 -20.32
C SER A 346 19.08 3.71 -20.90
N GLY A 347 18.85 4.91 -20.35
CA GLY A 347 17.86 5.85 -20.89
C GLY A 347 18.36 6.64 -22.11
N ALA A 348 19.51 6.29 -22.70
CA ALA A 348 20.14 7.07 -23.76
C ALA A 348 19.25 7.24 -25.02
N SER A 349 18.33 6.29 -25.26
CA SER A 349 17.37 6.33 -26.36
C SER A 349 16.01 6.95 -25.97
N GLY A 350 15.91 7.54 -24.78
CA GLY A 350 14.69 8.04 -24.15
C GLY A 350 14.42 7.37 -22.79
N SER A 351 13.46 7.88 -22.03
CA SER A 351 13.17 7.32 -20.70
C SER A 351 12.59 5.92 -20.86
N THR A 352 13.33 4.93 -20.38
CA THR A 352 12.95 3.53 -20.40
C THR A 352 12.47 3.13 -19.01
N ALA A 353 11.28 2.55 -18.94
CA ALA A 353 10.74 2.03 -17.69
C ALA A 353 10.59 0.51 -17.80
N PHE A 354 11.04 -0.22 -16.79
CA PHE A 354 11.05 -1.68 -16.79
C PHE A 354 10.66 -2.25 -15.42
N PHE A 355 10.22 -3.50 -15.43
CA PHE A 355 10.06 -4.30 -14.22
C PHE A 355 11.21 -5.29 -14.14
N LEU A 356 11.77 -5.48 -12.94
CA LEU A 356 12.74 -6.54 -12.70
C LEU A 356 12.12 -7.90 -13.02
N GLN A 357 12.78 -8.73 -13.83
CA GLN A 357 12.29 -10.06 -14.16
C GLN A 357 12.34 -10.99 -12.93
N PRO A 358 11.61 -12.12 -12.96
CA PRO A 358 11.74 -13.13 -11.92
C PRO A 358 13.21 -13.51 -11.76
N TYR A 359 13.68 -13.54 -10.52
CA TYR A 359 15.07 -13.87 -10.14
C TYR A 359 16.17 -12.87 -10.53
N GLU A 360 15.83 -11.75 -11.16
CA GLU A 360 16.76 -10.63 -11.32
C GLU A 360 16.78 -9.74 -10.07
N GLU A 361 17.97 -9.23 -9.74
CA GLU A 361 18.18 -8.20 -8.73
C GLU A 361 18.74 -6.92 -9.36
N LEU A 362 18.37 -5.77 -8.80
CA LEU A 362 18.98 -4.50 -9.16
C LEU A 362 20.34 -4.40 -8.45
N VAL A 363 21.40 -4.14 -9.20
CA VAL A 363 22.74 -4.02 -8.63
C VAL A 363 22.85 -2.70 -7.86
N GLU A 364 23.06 -2.80 -6.56
CA GLU A 364 23.34 -1.66 -5.70
C GLU A 364 24.83 -1.58 -5.37
N MET A 365 25.41 -0.39 -5.49
CA MET A 365 26.81 -0.11 -5.15
C MET A 365 26.90 0.91 -4.02
N GLN A 366 28.00 0.90 -3.27
CA GLN A 366 28.23 1.82 -2.15
C GLN A 366 29.31 2.83 -2.53
N TRP A 367 28.89 4.02 -2.93
CA TRP A 367 29.78 5.08 -3.43
C TRP A 367 30.09 6.09 -2.33
N SER A 368 31.34 6.54 -2.25
CA SER A 368 31.74 7.62 -1.35
C SER A 368 31.13 8.96 -1.79
N VAL A 369 30.51 9.69 -0.86
CA VAL A 369 29.81 10.94 -1.13
C VAL A 369 30.68 12.13 -0.74
N TYR A 370 31.01 12.97 -1.73
CA TYR A 370 31.88 14.14 -1.59
C TYR A 370 31.10 15.43 -1.87
N ASP A 371 30.03 15.67 -1.10
CA ASP A 371 29.09 16.78 -1.28
C ASP A 371 29.53 18.10 -0.62
N SER A 372 30.49 18.03 0.32
CA SER A 372 30.94 19.15 1.12
C SER A 372 32.48 19.15 1.27
N PRO A 373 33.10 20.35 1.39
CA PRO A 373 34.55 20.48 1.49
C PRO A 373 35.11 20.09 2.88
N ASP A 374 34.26 20.06 3.91
CA ASP A 374 34.65 19.81 5.32
C ASP A 374 34.59 18.33 5.72
N LEU A 375 34.54 17.42 4.74
CA LEU A 375 34.43 15.99 4.99
C LEU A 375 35.74 15.45 5.59
N GLN A 376 35.63 14.83 6.77
CA GLN A 376 36.71 14.09 7.41
C GLN A 376 36.68 12.62 6.99
N ASP A 377 37.86 12.02 6.80
CA ASP A 377 37.97 10.60 6.52
C ASP A 377 37.64 9.78 7.78
N PRO A 378 36.88 8.66 7.66
CA PRO A 378 36.34 8.08 6.44
C PRO A 378 35.06 8.77 5.94
N VAL A 379 35.01 9.00 4.63
CA VAL A 379 33.89 9.65 3.93
C VAL A 379 32.63 8.77 3.97
N PRO A 380 31.43 9.35 4.17
CA PRO A 380 30.18 8.60 4.15
C PRO A 380 29.93 7.95 2.78
N LYS A 381 29.33 6.76 2.80
CA LYS A 381 28.94 6.04 1.59
C LYS A 381 27.43 6.05 1.40
N ALA A 382 26.98 6.14 0.16
CA ALA A 382 25.58 6.05 -0.24
C ALA A 382 25.34 4.87 -1.18
N ALA A 383 24.18 4.23 -1.02
CA ALA A 383 23.71 3.20 -1.93
C ALA A 383 23.26 3.85 -3.25
N VAL A 384 23.90 3.47 -4.35
CA VAL A 384 23.60 3.95 -5.71
C VAL A 384 23.19 2.75 -6.56
N SER A 385 21.95 2.79 -7.05
CA SER A 385 21.38 1.78 -7.95
C SER A 385 21.01 2.36 -9.33
N MET A 386 20.67 3.65 -9.36
CA MET A 386 20.46 4.43 -10.58
C MET A 386 21.67 5.33 -10.80
N ILE A 387 22.51 4.97 -11.77
CA ILE A 387 23.77 5.64 -12.04
C ILE A 387 23.52 6.83 -12.96
N ASP A 388 23.85 8.04 -12.51
CA ASP A 388 23.80 9.25 -13.35
C ASP A 388 25.06 9.33 -14.24
N LEU A 389 24.84 9.40 -15.55
CA LEU A 389 25.87 9.45 -16.59
C LEU A 389 26.40 10.88 -16.84
N ARG A 390 25.78 11.91 -16.24
CA ARG A 390 26.25 13.30 -16.38
C ARG A 390 27.55 13.53 -15.60
N ALA A 391 28.20 14.64 -15.90
CA ALA A 391 29.28 15.17 -15.08
C ALA A 391 28.79 15.45 -13.65
N GLN A 392 29.41 14.77 -12.70
CA GLN A 392 29.21 14.90 -11.28
C GLN A 392 30.31 15.79 -10.68
N LYS A 393 29.91 16.62 -9.73
CA LYS A 393 30.82 17.47 -8.96
C LYS A 393 31.13 16.79 -7.63
N MET A 394 32.40 16.77 -7.27
CA MET A 394 32.85 16.32 -5.95
C MET A 394 33.84 17.31 -5.35
N PHE A 395 33.82 17.46 -4.03
CA PHE A 395 34.80 18.29 -3.32
C PHE A 395 36.00 17.47 -2.85
N PHE A 396 37.17 18.10 -2.82
CA PHE A 396 38.34 17.54 -2.17
C PHE A 396 38.97 18.57 -1.25
N ASN A 397 39.51 18.07 -0.15
CA ASN A 397 40.32 18.79 0.80
C ASN A 397 41.54 17.93 1.08
N VAL A 398 42.74 18.43 0.80
CA VAL A 398 43.98 17.66 0.94
C VAL A 398 45.12 18.51 1.45
N GLU A 399 45.85 17.99 2.42
CA GLU A 399 47.10 18.58 2.88
C GLU A 399 48.25 18.15 1.98
N VAL A 400 48.96 19.12 1.42
CA VAL A 400 50.09 18.92 0.51
C VAL A 400 51.32 19.63 1.05
N ARG A 401 52.48 19.18 0.56
CA ARG A 401 53.76 19.80 0.87
C ARG A 401 54.52 20.07 -0.42
N THR A 402 55.00 21.30 -0.58
CA THR A 402 55.86 21.71 -1.71
C THR A 402 57.29 21.22 -1.53
N SER A 403 58.11 21.32 -2.59
CA SER A 403 59.52 20.90 -2.56
C SER A 403 60.38 21.70 -1.57
N ASP A 404 59.99 22.95 -1.28
CA ASP A 404 60.59 23.84 -0.27
C ASP A 404 59.94 23.69 1.11
N ASN A 405 59.25 22.57 1.35
CA ASN A 405 58.80 22.10 2.66
C ASN A 405 57.65 22.93 3.29
N VAL A 406 56.97 23.77 2.50
CA VAL A 406 55.78 24.54 2.92
C VAL A 406 54.56 23.62 2.94
N LYS A 407 53.84 23.59 4.08
CA LYS A 407 52.62 22.79 4.24
C LYS A 407 51.39 23.64 3.91
N MET A 408 50.57 23.15 2.99
CA MET A 408 49.37 23.82 2.53
C MET A 408 48.19 22.88 2.56
N ARG A 409 47.01 23.43 2.80
CA ARG A 409 45.73 22.76 2.61
C ARG A 409 45.13 23.27 1.32
N LEU A 410 44.85 22.36 0.39
CA LEU A 410 44.23 22.67 -0.88
C LEU A 410 42.79 22.17 -0.87
N GLU A 411 41.88 23.08 -1.22
CA GLU A 411 40.46 22.83 -1.36
C GLU A 411 40.05 23.10 -2.80
N GLY A 412 39.25 22.19 -3.34
CA GLY A 412 38.80 22.31 -4.72
C GLY A 412 37.68 21.37 -5.07
N THR A 413 37.35 21.38 -6.35
CA THR A 413 36.27 20.59 -6.92
C THR A 413 36.79 19.79 -8.11
N ILE A 414 36.42 18.52 -8.15
CA ILE A 414 36.68 17.61 -9.26
C ILE A 414 35.36 17.38 -10.00
N PHE A 415 35.41 17.47 -11.32
CA PHE A 415 34.32 17.12 -12.20
C PHE A 415 34.65 15.81 -12.92
N TRP A 416 33.79 14.82 -12.79
CA TRP A 416 33.99 13.49 -13.36
C TRP A 416 32.66 12.91 -13.84
N GLN A 417 32.69 11.96 -14.78
CA GLN A 417 31.48 11.29 -15.29
C GLN A 417 31.72 9.80 -15.50
N VAL A 418 30.65 9.02 -15.47
CA VAL A 418 30.68 7.59 -15.82
C VAL A 418 30.42 7.45 -17.31
N LYS A 419 31.36 6.82 -18.04
CA LYS A 419 31.28 6.64 -19.49
C LYS A 419 30.86 5.23 -19.87
N ASP A 420 31.42 4.23 -19.18
CA ASP A 420 31.05 2.82 -19.36
C ASP A 420 30.71 2.17 -18.02
N VAL A 421 29.41 1.95 -17.82
CA VAL A 421 28.85 1.42 -16.58
C VAL A 421 29.22 -0.05 -16.37
N LEU A 422 29.31 -0.86 -17.42
CA LEU A 422 29.60 -2.29 -17.28
C LEU A 422 31.05 -2.50 -16.85
N THR A 423 31.99 -1.78 -17.47
CA THR A 423 33.40 -1.80 -17.08
C THR A 423 33.58 -1.27 -15.66
N MET A 424 32.83 -0.21 -15.29
CA MET A 424 32.86 0.35 -13.94
C MET A 424 32.46 -0.65 -12.87
N ILE A 425 31.32 -1.33 -13.00
CA ILE A 425 30.85 -2.32 -12.01
C ILE A 425 31.81 -3.51 -11.90
N ALA A 426 32.45 -3.91 -13.00
CA ALA A 426 33.38 -5.04 -12.99
C ALA A 426 34.72 -4.71 -12.30
N MET A 427 35.17 -3.46 -12.37
CA MET A 427 36.53 -3.06 -11.99
C MET A 427 36.63 -2.27 -10.69
N THR A 428 35.56 -1.61 -10.26
CA THR A 428 35.55 -0.83 -9.02
C THR A 428 34.26 -1.00 -8.24
N ALA A 429 34.36 -1.02 -6.90
CA ALA A 429 33.22 -1.00 -5.99
C ALA A 429 32.81 0.43 -5.60
N ASP A 430 33.70 1.41 -5.78
CA ASP A 430 33.51 2.80 -5.37
C ASP A 430 34.21 3.75 -6.36
N PRO A 431 33.55 4.07 -7.49
CA PRO A 431 34.15 4.88 -8.54
C PRO A 431 34.48 6.31 -8.05
N ALA A 432 33.63 6.90 -7.21
CA ALA A 432 33.87 8.23 -6.67
C ALA A 432 35.10 8.24 -5.74
N GLY A 433 35.22 7.26 -4.85
CA GLY A 433 36.40 7.08 -4.00
C GLY A 433 37.68 6.90 -4.81
N ASP A 434 37.67 6.04 -5.83
CA ASP A 434 38.82 5.80 -6.71
C ASP A 434 39.24 7.09 -7.46
N VAL A 435 38.27 7.84 -7.99
CA VAL A 435 38.54 9.12 -8.67
C VAL A 435 39.15 10.12 -7.70
N SER A 436 38.57 10.28 -6.50
CA SER A 436 39.06 11.20 -5.47
C SER A 436 40.49 10.88 -5.04
N GLN A 437 40.76 9.61 -4.70
CA GLN A 437 42.08 9.18 -4.23
C GLN A 437 43.15 9.37 -5.31
N ARG A 438 42.85 8.98 -6.56
CA ARG A 438 43.80 9.13 -7.66
C ARG A 438 44.05 10.60 -8.00
N ALA A 439 43.00 11.41 -8.05
CA ALA A 439 43.10 12.85 -8.33
C ALA A 439 43.94 13.55 -7.25
N ARG A 440 43.63 13.31 -5.96
CA ARG A 440 44.41 13.82 -4.82
C ARG A 440 45.88 13.40 -4.88
N SER A 441 46.15 12.12 -5.18
CA SER A 441 47.53 11.61 -5.25
C SER A 441 48.35 12.29 -6.35
N GLY A 442 47.80 12.50 -7.54
CA GLY A 442 48.53 13.22 -8.59
C GLY A 442 48.65 14.71 -8.31
N LEU A 443 47.67 15.35 -7.66
CA LEU A 443 47.81 16.73 -7.19
C LEU A 443 48.95 16.85 -6.17
N VAL A 444 48.97 16.00 -5.15
CA VAL A 444 50.04 15.95 -4.14
C VAL A 444 51.41 15.77 -4.82
N SER A 445 51.51 14.84 -5.77
CA SER A 445 52.74 14.59 -6.50
C SER A 445 53.19 15.81 -7.31
N ALA A 446 52.29 16.45 -8.04
CA ALA A 446 52.59 17.64 -8.85
C ALA A 446 53.01 18.83 -7.98
N VAL A 447 52.35 19.06 -6.84
CA VAL A 447 52.71 20.13 -5.90
C VAL A 447 54.05 19.84 -5.21
N SER A 448 54.33 18.59 -4.84
CA SER A 448 55.58 18.22 -4.17
C SER A 448 56.84 18.39 -5.04
N GLN A 449 56.69 18.42 -6.36
CA GLN A 449 57.81 18.60 -7.29
C GLN A 449 58.14 20.07 -7.55
N ASN A 450 57.30 21.00 -7.11
CA ASN A 450 57.45 22.43 -7.35
C ASN A 450 57.66 23.20 -6.04
N THR A 451 58.36 24.33 -6.11
CA THR A 451 58.50 25.26 -4.99
C THR A 451 57.23 26.08 -4.80
N PHE A 452 57.02 26.65 -3.62
CA PHE A 452 55.84 27.44 -3.31
C PHE A 452 55.65 28.64 -4.26
N SER A 453 56.75 29.35 -4.59
CA SER A 453 56.70 30.50 -5.52
C SER A 453 56.29 30.12 -6.94
N VAL A 454 56.80 28.99 -7.45
CA VAL A 454 56.42 28.46 -8.77
C VAL A 454 54.98 28.00 -8.76
N PHE A 455 54.54 27.35 -7.67
CA PHE A 455 53.15 26.97 -7.49
C PHE A 455 52.23 28.19 -7.54
N MET A 456 52.50 29.25 -6.78
CA MET A 456 51.66 30.46 -6.76
C MET A 456 51.56 31.17 -8.11
N SER A 457 52.65 31.19 -8.89
CA SER A 457 52.66 31.88 -10.20
C SER A 457 52.10 31.03 -11.34
N GLN A 458 52.16 29.70 -11.24
CA GLN A 458 51.82 28.79 -12.34
C GLN A 458 50.82 27.69 -11.94
N PHE A 459 50.03 27.89 -10.88
CA PHE A 459 49.15 26.85 -10.33
C PHE A 459 48.22 26.23 -11.39
N ASN A 460 47.59 27.06 -12.24
CA ASN A 460 46.70 26.59 -13.32
C ASN A 460 47.41 25.66 -14.31
N ASN A 461 48.69 25.90 -14.59
CA ASN A 461 49.47 25.07 -15.52
C ASN A 461 49.89 23.76 -14.83
N ILE A 462 50.28 23.81 -13.56
CA ILE A 462 50.66 22.63 -12.78
C ILE A 462 49.47 21.68 -12.61
N THR A 463 48.28 22.20 -12.30
CA THR A 463 47.06 21.38 -12.19
C THR A 463 46.63 20.80 -13.54
N ALA A 464 46.72 21.58 -14.63
CA ALA A 464 46.42 21.10 -15.98
C ALA A 464 47.42 20.02 -16.46
N GLN A 465 48.70 20.15 -16.13
CA GLN A 465 49.71 19.14 -16.45
C GLN A 465 49.52 17.86 -15.63
N ALA A 466 49.23 17.99 -14.34
CA ALA A 466 48.90 16.84 -13.49
C ALA A 466 47.68 16.09 -14.04
N TYR A 467 46.65 16.82 -14.47
CA TYR A 467 45.48 16.28 -15.14
C TYR A 467 45.84 15.55 -16.44
N ALA A 468 46.62 16.18 -17.33
CA ALA A 468 47.00 15.58 -18.62
C ALA A 468 47.82 14.29 -18.44
N GLN A 469 48.71 14.26 -17.44
CA GLN A 469 49.47 13.05 -17.09
C GLN A 469 48.57 11.94 -16.54
N GLN A 470 47.61 12.28 -15.67
CA GLN A 470 46.65 11.31 -15.13
C GLN A 470 45.69 10.77 -16.20
N ALA A 471 45.28 11.62 -17.14
CA ALA A 471 44.44 11.22 -18.27
C ALA A 471 45.16 10.23 -19.21
N ALA A 472 46.47 10.36 -19.38
CA ALA A 472 47.29 9.49 -20.24
C ALA A 472 47.58 8.11 -19.63
N ASP A 473 47.50 7.95 -18.30
CA ASP A 473 47.83 6.72 -17.58
C ASP A 473 46.78 5.60 -17.73
N GLY A 474 45.63 5.88 -18.36
CA GLY A 474 44.57 4.89 -18.61
C GLY A 474 43.85 4.35 -17.36
N PHE A 475 44.18 4.86 -16.16
CA PHE A 475 43.57 4.47 -14.90
C PHE A 475 42.05 4.69 -14.88
N TYR A 476 41.59 5.83 -15.41
CA TYR A 476 40.16 6.17 -15.45
C TYR A 476 39.41 5.34 -16.49
N SER A 477 39.98 5.19 -17.69
CA SER A 477 39.39 4.38 -18.75
C SER A 477 39.25 2.91 -18.39
N SER A 478 40.20 2.33 -17.65
CA SER A 478 40.12 0.92 -17.21
C SER A 478 39.01 0.68 -16.17
N ARG A 479 38.50 1.74 -15.53
CA ARG A 479 37.36 1.71 -14.60
C ARG A 479 36.07 2.28 -15.19
N GLY A 480 36.03 2.56 -16.50
CA GLY A 480 34.84 3.10 -17.16
C GLY A 480 34.44 4.52 -16.74
N VAL A 481 35.34 5.26 -16.07
CA VAL A 481 35.11 6.64 -15.62
C VAL A 481 35.97 7.62 -16.42
N GLU A 482 35.56 8.88 -16.47
CA GLU A 482 36.28 9.96 -17.14
C GLU A 482 36.36 11.17 -16.22
N LEU A 483 37.57 11.65 -15.99
CA LEU A 483 37.82 12.92 -15.31
C LEU A 483 37.66 14.04 -16.34
N GLN A 484 36.83 15.05 -16.09
CA GLN A 484 36.63 16.17 -17.02
C GLN A 484 37.53 17.35 -16.70
N SER A 485 37.52 17.78 -15.43
CA SER A 485 38.34 18.90 -14.97
C SER A 485 38.54 18.83 -13.47
N MET A 486 39.55 19.55 -13.01
CA MET A 486 39.86 19.72 -11.59
C MET A 486 40.19 21.18 -11.36
N GLU A 487 39.44 21.80 -10.46
CA GLU A 487 39.52 23.23 -10.15
C GLU A 487 39.89 23.39 -8.68
N MET A 488 40.85 24.25 -8.40
CA MET A 488 41.23 24.60 -7.03
C MET A 488 40.49 25.88 -6.66
N THR A 489 39.70 25.83 -5.60
CA THR A 489 38.87 26.97 -5.17
C THR A 489 39.55 27.77 -4.08
N ARG A 490 40.30 27.11 -3.20
CA ARG A 490 40.95 27.74 -2.05
C ARG A 490 42.24 27.02 -1.70
N TYR A 491 43.21 27.78 -1.22
CA TYR A 491 44.41 27.26 -0.59
C TYR A 491 44.62 28.01 0.73
N ASP A 492 44.96 27.28 1.78
CA ASP A 492 45.31 27.83 3.08
C ASP A 492 46.68 27.29 3.50
N MET A 493 47.43 28.04 4.29
CA MET A 493 48.61 27.50 4.95
C MET A 493 48.18 26.67 6.16
N VAL A 494 48.78 25.49 6.34
CA VAL A 494 48.50 24.68 7.54
C VAL A 494 49.12 25.32 8.79
N ASP A 495 50.24 26.02 8.61
CA ASP A 495 50.97 26.71 9.66
C ASP A 495 50.63 28.20 9.69
N GLN A 496 50.21 28.69 10.86
CA GLN A 496 49.79 30.08 11.05
C GLN A 496 50.99 31.04 10.96
N GLU A 497 52.17 30.65 11.43
CA GLU A 497 53.37 31.49 11.33
C GLU A 497 53.75 31.73 9.87
N THR A 498 53.70 30.69 9.04
CA THR A 498 53.90 30.79 7.59
C THR A 498 52.82 31.67 6.92
N ALA A 499 51.56 31.59 7.36
CA ALA A 499 50.48 32.44 6.86
C ALA A 499 50.74 33.94 7.15
N ASP A 500 51.17 34.26 8.37
CA ASP A 500 51.49 35.62 8.79
C ASP A 500 52.68 36.18 7.99
N ILE A 501 53.70 35.35 7.74
CA ILE A 501 54.84 35.72 6.88
C ILE A 501 54.37 36.02 5.45
N LEU A 502 53.47 35.21 4.88
CA LEU A 502 52.94 35.49 3.55
C LEU A 502 52.12 36.78 3.49
N GLN A 503 51.33 37.06 4.53
CA GLN A 503 50.59 38.31 4.63
C GLN A 503 51.54 39.51 4.74
N LEU A 504 52.64 39.36 5.49
CA LEU A 504 53.71 40.37 5.55
C LEU A 504 54.38 40.58 4.19
N ILE A 505 54.66 39.50 3.44
CA ILE A 505 55.21 39.58 2.08
C ILE A 505 54.24 40.31 1.14
N ILE A 506 52.94 40.01 1.19
CA ILE A 506 51.91 40.67 0.39
C ILE A 506 51.82 42.17 0.78
N GLN A 507 51.85 42.48 2.07
CA GLN A 507 51.82 43.86 2.57
C GLN A 507 53.05 44.63 2.13
N GLU A 508 54.25 44.06 2.26
CA GLU A 508 55.49 44.70 1.80
C GLU A 508 55.55 44.84 0.28
N SER A 509 55.04 43.86 -0.48
CA SER A 509 54.92 43.98 -1.93
C SER A 509 53.97 45.12 -2.33
N THR A 510 52.83 45.24 -1.64
CA THR A 510 51.88 46.34 -1.85
C THR A 510 52.49 47.69 -1.46
N ASN A 511 53.18 47.75 -0.32
CA ASN A 511 53.92 48.94 0.11
C ASN A 511 54.98 49.33 -0.90
N ARG A 512 55.70 48.36 -1.47
CA ARG A 512 56.70 48.57 -2.51
C ARG A 512 56.07 49.11 -3.79
N ILE A 513 54.95 48.54 -4.24
CA ILE A 513 54.22 49.04 -5.42
C ILE A 513 53.72 50.47 -5.17
N ASN A 514 53.16 50.75 -4.00
CA ASN A 514 52.71 52.10 -3.65
C ASN A 514 53.87 53.09 -3.61
N ARG A 515 55.04 52.71 -3.05
CA ARG A 515 56.25 53.53 -3.06
C ARG A 515 56.76 53.76 -4.49
N LEU A 516 56.73 52.74 -5.34
CA LEU A 516 57.12 52.86 -6.74
C LEU A 516 56.17 53.77 -7.52
N GLN A 517 54.86 53.61 -7.33
CA GLN A 517 53.84 54.44 -7.98
C GLN A 517 53.89 55.89 -7.49
N GLN A 518 54.17 56.11 -6.19
CA GLN A 518 54.42 57.44 -5.65
C GLN A 518 55.68 58.05 -6.28
N GLN A 519 56.77 57.30 -6.37
CA GLN A 519 58.00 57.76 -6.99
C GLN A 519 57.81 58.07 -8.49
N GLU A 520 57.06 57.25 -9.21
CA GLU A 520 56.69 57.49 -10.61
C GLU A 520 55.86 58.77 -10.74
N SER A 521 54.86 58.96 -9.87
CA SER A 521 54.04 60.18 -9.84
C SER A 521 54.87 61.43 -9.52
N GLU A 522 55.81 61.36 -8.57
CA GLU A 522 56.72 62.45 -8.22
C GLU A 522 57.65 62.79 -9.39
N ASN A 523 58.19 61.76 -10.07
CA ASN A 523 59.01 61.93 -11.27
C ASN A 523 58.21 62.57 -12.41
N ASP A 524 56.96 62.16 -12.61
CA ASP A 524 56.07 62.73 -13.64
C ASP A 524 55.75 64.20 -13.36
N VAL A 525 55.49 64.56 -12.10
CA VAL A 525 55.27 65.97 -11.70
C VAL A 525 56.54 66.79 -11.91
N LEU A 526 57.70 66.27 -11.55
CA LEU A 526 58.99 66.96 -11.76
C LEU A 526 59.30 67.12 -13.26
N ALA A 527 59.03 66.09 -14.07
CA ALA A 527 59.20 66.14 -15.51
C ALA A 527 58.25 67.17 -16.14
N ALA A 528 56.97 67.15 -15.77
CA ALA A 528 55.98 68.11 -16.25
C ALA A 528 56.35 69.56 -15.83
N LYS A 529 56.83 69.76 -14.61
CA LYS A 529 57.32 71.05 -14.12
C LYS A 529 58.53 71.53 -14.93
N LEU A 530 59.51 70.66 -15.16
CA LEU A 530 60.69 71.00 -15.96
C LEU A 530 60.30 71.39 -17.39
N VAL A 531 59.35 70.66 -18.01
CA VAL A 531 58.82 71.01 -19.33
C VAL A 531 58.14 72.37 -19.32
N ALA A 532 57.33 72.66 -18.30
CA ALA A 532 56.68 73.97 -18.13
C ALA A 532 57.72 75.10 -17.94
N ASP A 533 58.76 74.87 -17.14
CA ASP A 533 59.84 75.84 -16.90
C ASP A 533 60.65 76.09 -18.20
N ILE A 534 60.95 75.05 -18.97
CA ILE A 534 61.61 75.19 -20.29
C ILE A 534 60.74 76.01 -21.25
N GLN A 535 59.43 75.73 -21.31
CA GLN A 535 58.50 76.49 -22.14
C GLN A 535 58.43 77.96 -21.71
N LEU A 536 58.40 78.23 -20.40
CA LEU A 536 58.40 79.59 -19.87
C LEU A 536 59.69 80.34 -20.26
N GLU A 537 60.86 79.69 -20.17
CA GLU A 537 62.13 80.28 -20.57
C GLU A 537 62.25 80.50 -22.10
N GLN A 538 61.68 79.59 -22.91
CA GLN A 538 61.55 79.82 -24.35
C GLN A 538 60.68 81.04 -24.65
N GLN A 539 59.51 81.14 -24.00
CA GLN A 539 58.61 82.29 -24.13
C GLN A 539 59.28 83.59 -23.68
N ARG A 540 60.05 83.58 -22.59
CA ARG A 540 60.85 84.73 -22.15
C ARG A 540 61.88 85.14 -23.20
N THR A 541 62.60 84.17 -23.77
CA THR A 541 63.59 84.43 -24.81
C THR A 541 62.94 85.06 -26.05
N ASP A 542 61.79 84.55 -26.47
CA ASP A 542 61.05 85.09 -27.62
C ASP A 542 60.45 86.48 -27.34
N PHE A 543 59.97 86.72 -26.12
CA PHE A 543 59.53 88.04 -25.70
C PHE A 543 60.69 89.05 -25.75
N ILE A 544 61.87 88.70 -25.21
CA ILE A 544 63.06 89.55 -25.25
C ILE A 544 63.50 89.82 -26.69
N ARG A 545 63.53 88.80 -27.56
CA ARG A 545 63.83 88.98 -29.00
C ARG A 545 62.86 89.94 -29.67
N THR A 546 61.56 89.80 -29.38
CA THR A 546 60.52 90.66 -29.93
C THR A 546 60.68 92.10 -29.42
N GLN A 547 60.96 92.28 -28.13
CA GLN A 547 61.22 93.57 -27.53
C GLN A 547 62.47 94.23 -28.13
N ALA A 548 63.57 93.49 -28.28
CA ALA A 548 64.80 93.96 -28.90
C ALA A 548 64.59 94.34 -30.38
N ASN A 549 63.80 93.55 -31.13
CA ASN A 549 63.43 93.89 -32.50
C ASN A 549 62.57 95.16 -32.56
N ASN A 550 61.59 95.31 -31.67
CA ASN A 550 60.76 96.52 -31.60
C ASN A 550 61.59 97.75 -31.24
N GLN A 551 62.52 97.63 -30.28
CA GLN A 551 63.46 98.71 -29.93
C GLN A 551 64.37 99.07 -31.11
N ARG A 552 64.88 98.06 -31.84
CA ARG A 552 65.70 98.28 -33.04
C ARG A 552 64.91 98.98 -34.14
N LEU A 553 63.66 98.57 -34.38
CA LEU A 553 62.75 99.19 -35.34
C LEU A 553 62.46 100.66 -34.96
N ALA A 554 62.18 100.93 -33.68
CA ALA A 554 61.99 102.29 -33.19
C ALA A 554 63.23 103.16 -33.42
N ALA A 555 64.43 102.66 -33.07
CA ALA A 555 65.69 103.38 -33.29
C ALA A 555 66.00 103.60 -34.79
N LEU A 556 65.65 102.64 -35.66
CA LEU A 556 65.81 102.79 -37.11
C LEU A 556 64.88 103.87 -37.68
N LEU A 557 63.62 103.89 -37.25
CA LEU A 557 62.65 104.90 -37.66
C LEU A 557 63.06 106.29 -37.19
N GLU A 558 63.56 106.42 -35.95
CA GLU A 558 64.08 107.67 -35.42
C GLU A 558 65.33 108.15 -36.18
N GLY A 559 66.27 107.24 -36.47
CA GLY A 559 67.45 107.56 -37.29
C GLY A 559 67.11 107.93 -38.74
N GLN A 560 66.09 107.29 -39.35
CA GLN A 560 65.60 107.68 -40.68
C GLN A 560 64.92 109.05 -40.67
N ALA A 561 64.15 109.37 -39.63
CA ALA A 561 63.53 110.68 -39.47
C ALA A 561 64.59 111.79 -39.33
N GLN A 562 65.59 111.60 -38.46
CA GLN A 562 66.68 112.57 -38.30
C GLN A 562 67.56 112.70 -39.55
N GLY A 563 67.83 111.59 -40.24
CA GLY A 563 68.60 111.60 -41.49
C GLY A 563 67.87 112.32 -42.63
N THR A 564 66.54 112.22 -42.71
CA THR A 564 65.75 112.96 -43.71
C THR A 564 65.69 114.46 -43.41
N GLU A 565 65.54 114.87 -42.14
CA GLU A 565 65.63 116.29 -41.75
C GLU A 565 67.00 116.91 -42.05
N LEU A 566 68.09 116.18 -41.82
CA LEU A 566 69.46 116.67 -42.09
C LEU A 566 69.75 116.84 -43.59
N VAL A 567 69.21 115.96 -44.44
CA VAL A 567 69.35 116.07 -45.89
C VAL A 567 68.54 117.23 -46.44
N GLU A 568 67.31 117.44 -45.96
CA GLU A 568 66.49 118.59 -46.39
C GLU A 568 67.10 119.93 -45.94
N SER A 569 67.62 120.01 -44.71
CA SER A 569 68.28 121.23 -44.21
C SER A 569 69.60 121.53 -44.92
N ALA A 570 70.42 120.51 -45.23
CA ALA A 570 71.64 120.68 -46.00
C ALA A 570 71.35 121.15 -47.45
N ALA A 571 70.33 120.58 -48.09
CA ALA A 571 69.91 121.00 -49.43
C ALA A 571 69.43 122.46 -49.44
N ALA A 572 68.57 122.85 -48.48
CA ALA A 572 68.08 124.21 -48.36
C ALA A 572 69.21 125.24 -48.14
N PHE A 573 70.24 124.90 -47.35
CA PHE A 573 71.38 125.78 -47.09
C PHE A 573 72.29 125.93 -48.33
N ILE A 574 72.61 124.83 -49.01
CA ILE A 574 73.49 124.84 -50.19
C ILE A 574 72.82 125.56 -51.37
N ASP A 575 71.52 125.37 -51.58
CA ASP A 575 70.77 126.01 -52.65
C ASP A 575 70.56 127.52 -52.39
N GLY A 576 70.33 127.92 -51.13
CA GLY A 576 70.18 129.34 -50.76
C GLY A 576 71.43 130.19 -51.00
N LEU A 577 72.62 129.58 -51.06
CA LEU A 577 73.90 130.26 -51.31
C LEU A 577 74.27 130.36 -52.80
N ASN A 578 73.39 129.90 -53.70
CA ASN A 578 73.66 129.85 -55.13
C ASN A 578 73.85 131.23 -55.79
N GLU A 579 73.16 132.25 -55.29
CA GLU A 579 73.23 133.61 -55.85
C GLU A 579 74.50 134.37 -55.47
N THR A 580 75.13 134.04 -54.34
CA THR A 580 76.26 134.81 -53.80
C THR A 580 77.61 134.15 -54.01
N VAL A 581 77.66 132.82 -54.15
CA VAL A 581 78.92 132.09 -54.39
C VAL A 581 78.71 131.09 -55.52
N PRO A 582 79.26 131.30 -56.73
CA PRO A 582 79.00 130.42 -57.89
C PRO A 582 79.63 129.02 -57.80
N ASP A 583 80.72 128.85 -57.05
CA ASP A 583 81.44 127.58 -56.95
C ASP A 583 80.81 126.65 -55.90
N VAL A 584 80.50 125.42 -56.32
CA VAL A 584 79.86 124.40 -55.49
C VAL A 584 80.81 123.84 -54.44
N ALA A 585 82.12 123.78 -54.73
CA ALA A 585 83.12 123.32 -53.76
C ALA A 585 83.20 124.26 -52.55
N ASP A 586 83.19 125.58 -52.79
CA ASP A 586 83.23 126.58 -51.74
C ASP A 586 81.93 126.63 -50.90
N ARG A 587 80.76 126.34 -51.51
CA ARG A 587 79.49 126.22 -50.76
C ARG A 587 79.51 125.05 -49.78
N THR A 588 80.06 123.91 -50.21
CA THR A 588 80.19 122.74 -49.32
C THR A 588 81.17 123.00 -48.18
N GLU A 589 82.23 123.76 -48.42
CA GLU A 589 83.20 124.13 -47.38
C GLU A 589 82.61 125.14 -46.37
N LEU A 590 81.80 126.10 -46.85
CA LEU A 590 81.08 127.03 -45.98
C LEU A 590 80.00 126.33 -45.13
N TYR A 591 79.26 125.37 -45.70
CA TYR A 591 78.33 124.55 -44.92
C TYR A 591 79.08 123.71 -43.87
N ARG A 592 80.24 123.16 -44.22
CA ARG A 592 81.10 122.44 -43.28
C ARG A 592 81.57 123.36 -42.14
N MET A 593 81.96 124.60 -42.44
CA MET A 593 82.30 125.59 -41.41
C MET A 593 81.11 125.97 -40.54
N HIS A 594 79.91 126.15 -41.13
CA HIS A 594 78.68 126.41 -40.37
C HIS A 594 78.39 125.27 -39.40
N GLN A 595 78.37 124.03 -39.88
CA GLN A 595 78.17 122.84 -39.06
C GLN A 595 79.23 122.71 -37.95
N LEU A 596 80.48 123.05 -38.22
CA LEU A 596 81.56 122.99 -37.22
C LEU A 596 81.41 124.08 -36.15
N LEU A 597 80.95 125.27 -36.52
CA LEU A 597 80.64 126.35 -35.58
C LEU A 597 79.37 126.05 -34.78
N ASP A 598 78.34 125.50 -35.40
CA ASP A 598 77.11 125.09 -34.71
C ASP A 598 77.40 123.96 -33.73
N ALA A 599 78.18 122.96 -34.14
CA ALA A 599 78.68 121.90 -33.26
C ALA A 599 79.49 122.47 -32.10
N ARG A 600 80.40 123.43 -32.34
CA ARG A 600 81.11 124.11 -31.26
C ARG A 600 80.18 124.89 -30.33
N ASN A 601 79.16 125.56 -30.86
CA ASN A 601 78.19 126.29 -30.04
C ASN A 601 77.33 125.34 -29.21
N THR A 602 76.91 124.20 -29.77
CA THR A 602 76.17 123.17 -29.03
C THR A 602 77.07 122.50 -27.99
N ASP A 603 78.32 122.18 -28.32
CA ASP A 603 79.30 121.63 -27.37
C ASP A 603 79.57 122.61 -26.22
N THR A 604 79.73 123.90 -26.53
CA THR A 604 79.94 124.94 -25.52
C THR A 604 78.68 125.13 -24.66
N HIS A 605 77.48 125.06 -25.26
CA HIS A 605 76.21 125.12 -24.54
C HIS A 605 76.02 123.89 -23.62
N ASN A 606 76.35 122.69 -24.08
CA ASN A 606 76.25 121.45 -23.31
C ASN A 606 77.30 121.38 -22.17
N LEU A 607 78.48 121.96 -22.38
CA LEU A 607 79.49 122.16 -21.34
C LEU A 607 79.05 123.21 -20.30
N ALA A 608 78.30 124.25 -20.71
CA ALA A 608 77.79 125.30 -19.82
C ALA A 608 76.54 124.88 -19.03
N SER A 609 75.71 123.97 -19.55
CA SER A 609 74.46 123.50 -18.93
C SER A 609 74.64 122.37 -17.90
N GLY A 610 75.85 121.83 -17.75
CA GLY A 610 76.20 120.87 -16.70
C GLY A 610 75.75 119.41 -16.95
N GLN A 611 75.24 119.09 -18.15
CA GLN A 611 74.81 117.74 -18.53
C GLN A 611 75.74 117.05 -19.53
N ALA A 612 77.04 117.32 -19.47
CA ALA A 612 78.00 116.66 -20.34
C ALA A 612 78.20 115.18 -19.92
N GLN A 613 77.72 114.24 -20.74
CA GLN A 613 78.02 112.81 -20.60
C GLN A 613 79.17 112.43 -21.53
N LEU A 614 80.27 111.95 -20.95
CA LEU A 614 81.45 111.49 -21.68
C LEU A 614 81.22 110.07 -22.20
N PHE A 615 81.03 109.91 -23.51
CA PHE A 615 80.98 108.59 -24.14
C PHE A 615 82.40 108.10 -24.46
N LEU A 616 82.85 107.08 -23.74
CA LEU A 616 84.14 106.42 -23.92
C LEU A 616 83.96 105.14 -24.75
N THR A 617 84.68 105.03 -25.87
CA THR A 617 84.75 103.79 -26.66
C THR A 617 85.92 102.91 -26.18
N PRO A 618 85.83 101.56 -26.28
CA PRO A 618 86.85 100.64 -25.76
C PRO A 618 88.27 100.85 -26.31
N SER A 619 88.41 101.46 -27.49
CA SER A 619 89.70 101.84 -28.07
C SER A 619 90.48 102.87 -27.25
N ASN A 620 89.80 103.59 -26.34
CA ASN A 620 90.35 104.75 -25.64
C ASN A 620 90.77 104.41 -24.19
N LEU A 621 90.67 103.14 -23.76
CA LEU A 621 91.02 102.69 -22.41
C LEU A 621 91.82 101.37 -22.46
N ASN A 622 93.13 101.45 -22.19
CA ASN A 622 93.97 100.26 -21.97
C ASN A 622 93.92 99.86 -20.49
N LEU A 623 92.88 99.11 -20.10
CA LEU A 623 92.71 98.59 -18.75
C LEU A 623 92.98 97.08 -18.72
N GLN A 624 94.12 96.68 -18.17
CA GLN A 624 94.37 95.30 -17.76
C GLN A 624 93.83 95.09 -16.34
N LEU A 625 92.73 94.35 -16.21
CA LEU A 625 92.18 93.94 -14.92
C LEU A 625 92.57 92.49 -14.62
N ARG A 626 93.41 92.33 -13.60
CA ARG A 626 93.77 91.03 -13.00
C ARG A 626 92.71 90.70 -11.95
N MET A 627 91.93 89.65 -12.18
CA MET A 627 90.99 89.14 -11.17
C MET A 627 91.53 87.82 -10.58
N ALA A 628 91.52 87.78 -9.26
CA ALA A 628 92.00 86.69 -8.42
C ALA A 628 91.08 85.46 -8.46
N ASN A 629 91.67 84.31 -8.18
CA ASN A 629 90.97 83.08 -7.85
C ASN A 629 89.97 83.32 -6.71
N ASP A 630 88.80 82.68 -6.81
CA ASP A 630 88.15 82.04 -5.67
C ASP A 630 87.22 80.92 -6.17
N GLU A 631 87.00 79.99 -5.25
CA GLU A 631 86.61 78.59 -5.40
C GLU A 631 85.18 78.35 -5.93
N LEU A 632 85.04 77.27 -6.71
CA LEU A 632 84.09 76.18 -6.47
C LEU A 632 84.54 74.92 -7.21
#